data_AF-A0AAJ2F3B1-F1
#
_entry.id   AF-A0AAJ2F3B1-F1
#
_cell.length_a   1.000
_cell.length_b   1.000
_cell.length_c   1.000
_cell.angle_alpha   90.00
_cell.angle_beta   90.00
_cell.angle_gamma   90.00
#
_symmetry.space_group_name_H-M   'P 1'
#
loop_
_entity.id
_entity.type
_entity.pdbx_description
1 polymer ?
#
loop_
_entity_poly.entity_id
_entity_poly.type
_entity_poly.pdbx_seq_one_letter_code
_entity_poly.pdbx_strand_id
1 'polypeptide(L)'
;MKRIIFFLFCISLFSCKKDLRLYDQDPKTFLTQYGKENPEDKVKVHTVGGDFIIKLHAETPLHRANFIRNVKAGYYVDRMFYRNIYRMGIQGGGEYMDQLDFLVPPEYRTEFTHKRGAVAMARYDEGNPDRASSPTEFYIITNEAEARQLNGNYVVFGEVIQGMDVVDAIQAGKEYYERPAIPVFFRIDIWE
;
A
#
# COMPACT_ATOMS: atom_id res chain seq x y z
N MET A 1 12.68 -53.97 -27.52
CA MET A 1 12.16 -52.59 -27.59
C MET A 1 11.36 -52.30 -26.31
N LYS A 2 11.94 -51.58 -25.34
CA LYS A 2 11.24 -51.16 -24.11
C LYS A 2 10.69 -49.75 -24.32
N ARG A 3 9.37 -49.60 -24.27
CA ARG A 3 8.69 -48.28 -24.32
C ARG A 3 8.70 -47.70 -22.92
N ILE A 4 9.46 -46.63 -22.72
CA ILE A 4 9.46 -45.83 -21.49
C ILE A 4 8.35 -44.79 -21.64
N ILE A 5 7.30 -44.90 -20.82
CA ILE A 5 6.23 -43.90 -20.72
C ILE A 5 6.71 -42.85 -19.71
N PHE A 6 6.99 -41.64 -20.18
CA PHE A 6 7.26 -40.49 -19.33
C PHE A 6 5.93 -39.99 -18.76
N PHE A 7 5.69 -40.25 -17.47
CA PHE A 7 4.64 -39.57 -16.72
C PHE A 7 5.11 -38.13 -16.45
N LEU A 8 4.58 -37.16 -17.20
CA LEU A 8 4.71 -35.75 -16.85
C LEU A 8 3.88 -35.50 -15.60
N PHE A 9 4.55 -35.43 -14.44
CA PHE A 9 3.96 -34.93 -13.22
C PHE A 9 3.86 -33.41 -13.36
N CYS A 10 2.73 -32.91 -13.85
CA CYS A 10 2.38 -31.50 -13.78
C CYS A 10 2.21 -31.14 -12.30
N ILE A 11 3.29 -30.72 -11.64
CA ILE A 11 3.24 -30.02 -10.37
C ILE A 11 2.65 -28.65 -10.71
N SER A 12 1.33 -28.53 -10.58
CA SER A 12 0.66 -27.24 -10.53
C SER A 12 1.20 -26.49 -9.32
N LEU A 13 2.12 -25.56 -9.57
CA LEU A 13 2.51 -24.55 -8.60
C LEU A 13 1.29 -23.66 -8.38
N PHE A 14 0.37 -24.08 -7.50
CA PHE A 14 -0.58 -23.16 -6.91
C PHE A 14 0.26 -22.14 -6.14
N SER A 15 0.41 -20.95 -6.72
CA SER A 15 0.90 -19.77 -6.01
C SER A 15 -0.07 -19.54 -4.85
N CYS A 16 0.26 -20.07 -3.68
CA CYS A 16 -0.52 -19.91 -2.47
C CYS A 16 -0.33 -18.46 -2.00
N LYS A 17 -1.09 -17.52 -2.56
CA LYS A 17 -1.20 -16.18 -1.99
C LYS A 17 -1.71 -16.36 -0.56
N LYS A 18 -0.96 -15.83 0.41
CA LYS A 18 -1.33 -15.92 1.82
C LYS A 18 -2.68 -15.26 2.03
N ASP A 19 -3.57 -15.93 2.74
CA ASP A 19 -4.86 -15.35 3.11
C ASP A 19 -4.65 -14.19 4.09
N LEU A 20 -5.12 -13.02 3.72
CA LEU A 20 -4.96 -11.78 4.47
C LEU A 20 -6.22 -11.39 5.23
N ARG A 21 -7.30 -12.16 5.15
CA ARG A 21 -8.50 -11.94 5.93
C ARG A 21 -8.26 -12.19 7.42
N LEU A 22 -9.10 -11.58 8.26
CA LEU A 22 -9.02 -11.71 9.71
C LEU A 22 -10.11 -12.61 10.29
N TYR A 23 -11.17 -12.96 9.53
CA TYR A 23 -12.19 -13.95 9.89
C TYR A 23 -12.63 -13.83 11.37
N ASP A 24 -13.16 -12.66 11.73
CA ASP A 24 -13.66 -12.29 13.07
C ASP A 24 -12.62 -11.89 14.13
N GLN A 25 -11.32 -11.87 13.81
CA GLN A 25 -10.33 -11.27 14.72
C GLN A 25 -10.46 -9.75 14.77
N ASP A 26 -10.44 -9.18 15.99
CA ASP A 26 -10.39 -7.73 16.18
C ASP A 26 -9.13 -7.13 15.51
N PRO A 27 -9.26 -6.24 14.51
CA PRO A 27 -8.12 -5.73 13.75
C PRO A 27 -7.11 -5.00 14.62
N LYS A 28 -7.57 -4.25 15.64
CA LYS A 28 -6.69 -3.50 16.54
C LYS A 28 -5.78 -4.45 17.31
N THR A 29 -6.37 -5.46 17.95
CA THR A 29 -5.64 -6.45 18.75
C THR A 29 -4.67 -7.24 17.89
N PHE A 30 -5.13 -7.74 16.75
CA PHE A 30 -4.29 -8.51 15.82
C PHE A 30 -3.09 -7.69 15.32
N LEU A 31 -3.32 -6.49 14.79
CA LEU A 31 -2.27 -5.64 14.25
C LEU A 31 -1.29 -5.16 15.33
N THR A 32 -1.78 -4.92 16.55
CA THR A 32 -0.92 -4.59 17.70
C THR A 32 0.05 -5.71 18.00
N GLN A 33 -0.42 -6.97 18.00
CA GLN A 33 0.46 -8.11 18.25
C GLN A 33 1.42 -8.35 17.09
N TYR A 34 0.91 -8.34 15.85
CA TYR A 34 1.73 -8.52 14.65
C TYR A 34 2.86 -7.48 14.58
N GLY A 35 2.57 -6.22 14.89
CA GLY A 35 3.55 -5.13 14.86
C GLY A 35 4.68 -5.26 15.88
N LYS A 36 4.47 -5.96 17.00
CA LYS A 36 5.55 -6.25 17.99
C LYS A 36 6.53 -7.29 17.46
N GLU A 37 6.02 -8.28 16.72
CA GLU A 37 6.81 -9.38 16.15
C GLU A 37 7.50 -8.99 14.82
N ASN A 38 7.02 -7.92 14.19
CA ASN A 38 7.48 -7.44 12.88
C ASN A 38 7.84 -5.95 13.00
N PRO A 39 9.02 -5.62 13.56
CA PRO A 39 9.41 -4.25 13.89
C PRO A 39 9.89 -3.43 12.67
N GLU A 40 9.87 -4.01 11.47
CA GLU A 40 10.35 -3.32 10.27
C GLU A 40 9.55 -2.05 10.01
N ASP A 41 10.23 -1.01 9.52
CA ASP A 41 9.65 0.30 9.34
C ASP A 41 10.09 0.97 8.03
N LYS A 42 10.61 0.17 7.11
CA LYS A 42 11.04 0.63 5.80
C LYS A 42 10.67 -0.38 4.74
N VAL A 43 10.32 0.14 3.58
CA VAL A 43 10.04 -0.66 2.40
C VAL A 43 10.70 -0.03 1.18
N LYS A 44 11.03 -0.87 0.21
CA LYS A 44 11.44 -0.46 -1.12
C LYS A 44 10.30 -0.75 -2.08
N VAL A 45 9.89 0.27 -2.82
CA VAL A 45 8.92 0.16 -3.91
C VAL A 45 9.69 0.09 -5.22
N HIS A 46 9.45 -0.98 -5.96
CA HIS A 46 10.04 -1.23 -7.27
C HIS A 46 9.05 -0.87 -8.36
N THR A 47 9.48 -0.06 -9.32
CA THR A 47 8.70 0.26 -10.53
C THR A 47 9.58 0.16 -11.76
N VAL A 48 8.98 0.16 -12.95
CA VAL A 48 9.74 0.22 -14.21
C VAL A 48 10.53 1.52 -14.39
N GLY A 49 10.12 2.60 -13.71
CA GLY A 49 10.77 3.91 -13.76
C GLY A 49 11.89 4.10 -12.72
N GLY A 50 12.14 3.08 -11.88
CA GLY A 50 13.11 3.13 -10.79
C GLY A 50 12.51 2.72 -9.45
N ASP A 51 13.37 2.73 -8.44
CA ASP A 51 13.01 2.37 -7.07
C ASP A 51 12.87 3.62 -6.20
N PHE A 52 11.99 3.56 -5.21
CA PHE A 52 11.94 4.55 -4.14
C PHE A 52 11.71 3.88 -2.79
N ILE A 53 12.06 4.58 -1.72
CA ILE A 53 12.01 4.06 -0.36
C ILE A 53 10.98 4.82 0.46
N ILE A 54 10.12 4.09 1.16
CA ILE A 54 9.22 4.64 2.18
C ILE A 54 9.72 4.27 3.57
N LYS A 55 9.80 5.26 4.45
CA LYS A 55 9.91 5.10 5.91
C LYS A 55 8.51 5.16 6.52
N LEU A 56 8.17 4.19 7.35
CA LEU A 56 6.91 4.10 8.09
C LEU A 56 7.09 4.71 9.49
N HIS A 57 6.07 5.42 9.98
CA HIS A 57 6.09 6.08 11.28
C HIS A 57 5.81 5.07 12.40
N ALA A 58 6.58 5.16 13.49
CA ALA A 58 6.41 4.29 14.65
C ALA A 58 5.16 4.68 15.47
N GLU A 59 4.75 5.94 15.36
CA GLU A 59 3.63 6.58 16.03
C GLU A 59 2.27 6.19 15.42
N THR A 60 2.27 5.51 14.27
CA THR A 60 1.09 4.87 13.65
C THR A 60 1.28 3.35 13.58
N PRO A 61 1.38 2.65 14.74
CA PRO A 61 1.77 1.26 14.80
C PRO A 61 0.79 0.30 14.09
N LEU A 62 -0.52 0.57 14.06
CA LEU A 62 -1.48 -0.29 13.37
C LEU A 62 -1.31 -0.18 11.85
N HIS A 63 -1.14 1.04 11.32
CA HIS A 63 -0.92 1.27 9.91
C HIS A 63 0.42 0.69 9.45
N ARG A 64 1.49 0.88 10.24
CA ARG A 64 2.79 0.25 10.00
C ARG A 64 2.67 -1.27 9.95
N ALA A 65 2.08 -1.88 10.98
CA ALA A 65 1.92 -3.32 11.08
C ALA A 65 1.11 -3.89 9.90
N ASN A 66 0.01 -3.22 9.54
CA ASN A 66 -0.82 -3.61 8.39
C ASN A 66 -0.04 -3.55 7.07
N PHE A 67 0.70 -2.47 6.84
CA PHE A 67 1.48 -2.30 5.61
C PHE A 67 2.60 -3.35 5.50
N ILE A 68 3.35 -3.57 6.57
CA ILE A 68 4.40 -4.60 6.64
C ILE A 68 3.82 -6.01 6.44
N ARG A 69 2.65 -6.30 7.02
CA ARG A 69 1.94 -7.57 6.83
C ARG A 69 1.62 -7.81 5.35
N ASN A 70 1.05 -6.81 4.69
CA ASN A 70 0.67 -6.90 3.29
C ASN A 70 1.89 -7.09 2.39
N VAL A 71 2.99 -6.39 2.66
CA VAL A 71 4.27 -6.56 1.97
C VAL A 71 4.80 -7.99 2.14
N LYS A 72 4.92 -8.48 3.38
CA LYS A 72 5.40 -9.84 3.67
C LYS A 72 4.51 -10.94 3.08
N ALA A 73 3.23 -10.68 2.88
CA ALA A 73 2.30 -11.60 2.24
C ALA A 73 2.32 -11.54 0.70
N GLY A 74 3.10 -10.63 0.12
CA GLY A 74 3.15 -10.43 -1.33
C GLY A 74 1.90 -9.76 -1.91
N TYR A 75 1.09 -9.08 -1.08
CA TYR A 75 -0.13 -8.41 -1.55
C TYR A 75 0.17 -7.37 -2.62
N TYR A 76 1.29 -6.65 -2.48
CA TYR A 76 1.68 -5.58 -3.37
C TYR A 76 2.41 -6.04 -4.63
N VAL A 77 2.55 -7.35 -4.88
CA VAL A 77 3.11 -7.86 -6.14
C VAL A 77 2.13 -7.60 -7.29
N ASP A 78 2.65 -7.02 -8.37
CA ASP A 78 1.91 -6.65 -9.59
C ASP A 78 0.72 -5.70 -9.35
N ARG A 79 0.85 -4.79 -8.36
CA ARG A 79 -0.12 -3.71 -8.15
C ARG A 79 0.21 -2.52 -9.00
N MET A 80 -0.73 -1.57 -9.11
CA MET A 80 -0.53 -0.37 -9.89
C MET A 80 -0.93 0.89 -9.14
N PHE A 81 -0.30 2.01 -9.52
CA PHE A 81 -0.85 3.33 -9.24
C PHE A 81 -1.94 3.61 -10.28
N TYR A 82 -3.20 3.41 -9.90
CA TYR A 82 -4.35 3.51 -10.80
C TYR A 82 -4.97 4.91 -10.83
N ARG A 83 -4.56 5.81 -9.92
CA ARG A 83 -5.13 7.15 -9.82
C ARG A 83 -4.09 8.19 -9.46
N ASN A 84 -4.08 9.29 -10.18
CA ASN A 84 -3.49 10.55 -9.77
C ASN A 84 -4.59 11.34 -9.05
N ILE A 85 -4.51 11.46 -7.73
CA ILE A 85 -5.55 12.11 -6.93
C ILE A 85 -5.55 13.60 -7.23
N TYR A 86 -6.40 14.02 -8.17
CA TYR A 86 -6.41 15.37 -8.73
C TYR A 86 -4.97 15.82 -9.11
N ARG A 87 -4.46 16.84 -8.41
CA ARG A 87 -3.08 17.35 -8.55
C ARG A 87 -2.24 17.13 -7.29
N MET A 88 -2.71 16.30 -6.35
CA MET A 88 -2.14 16.15 -5.01
C MET A 88 -1.06 15.06 -4.93
N GLY A 89 -1.21 13.97 -5.68
CA GLY A 89 -0.36 12.80 -5.53
C GLY A 89 -0.85 11.55 -6.27
N ILE A 90 -0.13 10.45 -6.12
CA ILE A 90 -0.42 9.15 -6.74
C ILE A 90 -1.08 8.21 -5.74
N GLN A 91 -2.05 7.41 -6.18
CA GLN A 91 -2.78 6.42 -5.39
C GLN A 91 -2.74 5.06 -6.06
N GLY A 92 -2.53 4.04 -5.23
CA GLY A 92 -2.46 2.65 -5.66
C GLY A 92 -2.70 1.68 -4.51
N GLY A 93 -2.42 0.41 -4.77
CA GLY A 93 -2.56 -0.66 -3.78
C GLY A 93 -3.66 -1.62 -4.17
N GLY A 94 -4.72 -1.69 -3.38
CA GLY A 94 -5.80 -2.66 -3.56
C GLY A 94 -6.76 -2.36 -4.70
N GLU A 95 -7.49 -3.40 -5.11
CA GLU A 95 -8.56 -3.32 -6.11
C GLU A 95 -9.88 -3.78 -5.48
N TYR A 96 -11.02 -3.38 -6.05
CA TYR A 96 -12.34 -3.77 -5.55
C TYR A 96 -12.49 -5.28 -5.36
N MET A 97 -11.88 -6.09 -6.24
CA MET A 97 -12.03 -7.54 -6.26
C MET A 97 -11.29 -8.28 -5.13
N ASP A 98 -10.35 -7.62 -4.45
CA ASP A 98 -9.55 -8.23 -3.39
C ASP A 98 -9.52 -7.43 -2.09
N GLN A 99 -10.57 -6.65 -1.89
CA GLN A 99 -10.85 -5.98 -0.63
C GLN A 99 -10.87 -7.00 0.52
N LEU A 100 -10.19 -6.65 1.61
CA LEU A 100 -10.14 -7.48 2.83
C LEU A 100 -11.40 -7.25 3.68
N ASP A 101 -11.65 -8.18 4.60
CA ASP A 101 -12.82 -8.23 5.49
C ASP A 101 -12.72 -7.32 6.73
N PHE A 102 -11.79 -6.37 6.73
CA PHE A 102 -11.58 -5.45 7.85
C PHE A 102 -11.12 -4.06 7.39
N LEU A 103 -11.24 -3.08 8.29
CA LEU A 103 -10.64 -1.75 8.17
C LEU A 103 -9.56 -1.57 9.24
N VAL A 104 -8.58 -0.71 8.98
CA VAL A 104 -7.54 -0.38 9.96
C VAL A 104 -8.07 0.75 10.85
N PRO A 105 -8.15 0.55 12.19
CA PRO A 105 -8.59 1.61 13.10
C PRO A 105 -7.73 2.88 12.94
N PRO A 106 -8.33 4.07 12.98
CA PRO A 106 -7.63 5.30 12.65
C PRO A 106 -6.56 5.66 13.69
N GLU A 107 -5.45 6.25 13.21
CA GLU A 107 -4.33 6.72 14.03
C GLU A 107 -3.99 8.18 13.65
N TYR A 108 -4.99 9.07 13.72
CA TYR A 108 -4.80 10.48 13.37
C TYR A 108 -3.74 11.15 14.28
N ARG A 109 -2.78 11.82 13.65
CA ARG A 109 -1.67 12.56 14.29
C ARG A 109 -1.62 13.96 13.70
N THR A 110 -1.66 14.98 14.53
CA THR A 110 -1.64 16.39 14.08
C THR A 110 -0.25 16.83 13.60
N GLU A 111 0.79 16.16 14.09
CA GLU A 111 2.19 16.34 13.72
C GLU A 111 2.51 15.78 12.33
N PHE A 112 1.69 14.87 11.80
CA PHE A 112 1.85 14.32 10.46
C PHE A 112 0.86 14.97 9.50
N THR A 113 1.41 15.82 8.65
CA THR A 113 0.68 16.53 7.60
C THR A 113 0.95 15.91 6.23
N HIS A 114 0.08 16.20 5.26
CA HIS A 114 0.21 15.83 3.86
C HIS A 114 1.24 16.72 3.14
N LYS A 115 2.46 16.76 3.69
CA LYS A 115 3.63 17.38 3.08
C LYS A 115 4.08 16.57 1.86
N ARG A 116 4.90 17.16 0.99
CA ARG A 116 5.48 16.43 -0.15
C ARG A 116 6.25 15.19 0.35
N GLY A 117 5.98 14.04 -0.26
CA GLY A 117 6.53 12.75 0.11
C GLY A 117 5.75 12.01 1.21
N ALA A 118 4.75 12.64 1.85
CA ALA A 118 3.91 11.97 2.83
C ALA A 118 3.17 10.79 2.20
N VAL A 119 3.11 9.68 2.93
CA VAL A 119 2.39 8.46 2.58
C VAL A 119 1.21 8.30 3.54
N ALA A 120 0.01 8.20 2.99
CA ALA A 120 -1.23 8.10 3.75
C ALA A 120 -2.13 6.98 3.23
N MET A 121 -2.96 6.42 4.11
CA MET A 121 -3.92 5.40 3.69
C MET A 121 -5.18 6.04 3.11
N ALA A 122 -5.72 5.44 2.06
CA ALA A 122 -7.04 5.78 1.55
C ALA A 122 -8.13 5.31 2.53
N ARG A 123 -9.36 5.78 2.32
CA ARG A 123 -10.51 5.44 3.15
C ARG A 123 -11.76 5.26 2.29
N TYR A 124 -12.60 4.29 2.65
CA TYR A 124 -13.96 4.17 2.15
C TYR A 124 -14.87 5.01 3.06
N ASP A 125 -15.38 6.15 2.60
CA ASP A 125 -16.14 7.09 3.45
C ASP A 125 -17.61 6.65 3.69
N GLU A 126 -18.22 5.97 2.72
CA GLU A 126 -19.62 5.55 2.82
C GLU A 126 -19.80 4.50 3.93
N GLY A 127 -20.67 4.79 4.90
CA GLY A 127 -20.95 3.89 6.02
C GLY A 127 -19.80 3.71 7.03
N ASN A 128 -18.82 4.62 7.06
CA ASN A 128 -17.61 4.52 7.91
C ASN A 128 -17.52 5.66 8.94
N PRO A 129 -18.38 5.68 9.98
CA PRO A 129 -18.45 6.78 10.95
C PRO A 129 -17.18 6.91 11.80
N ASP A 130 -16.49 5.79 12.05
CA ASP A 130 -15.22 5.76 12.79
C ASP A 130 -14.04 6.24 11.95
N ARG A 131 -14.27 6.47 10.66
CA ARG A 131 -13.26 6.96 9.71
C ARG A 131 -12.03 6.05 9.66
N ALA A 132 -12.23 4.73 9.72
CA ALA A 132 -11.17 3.72 9.65
C ALA A 132 -10.60 3.61 8.23
N SER A 133 -9.31 3.36 8.09
CA SER A 133 -8.61 3.36 6.81
C SER A 133 -8.86 2.07 6.01
N SER A 134 -8.74 2.15 4.69
CA SER A 134 -8.56 0.97 3.84
C SER A 134 -7.36 0.17 4.36
N PRO A 135 -7.40 -1.17 4.33
CA PRO A 135 -6.26 -1.98 4.70
C PRO A 135 -5.22 -2.10 3.57
N THR A 136 -5.51 -1.67 2.35
CA THR A 136 -4.68 -2.03 1.18
C THR A 136 -4.36 -0.86 0.27
N GLU A 137 -5.21 0.17 0.21
CA GLU A 137 -5.04 1.33 -0.65
C GLU A 137 -4.30 2.47 0.07
N PHE A 138 -3.27 3.02 -0.58
CA PHE A 138 -2.47 4.11 -0.06
C PHE A 138 -2.16 5.12 -1.17
N TYR A 139 -1.71 6.31 -0.77
CA TYR A 139 -1.27 7.34 -1.69
C TYR A 139 -0.05 8.10 -1.18
N ILE A 140 0.65 8.73 -2.13
CA ILE A 140 1.88 9.49 -1.91
C ILE A 140 1.68 10.90 -2.42
N ILE A 141 1.96 11.90 -1.58
CA ILE A 141 1.78 13.32 -1.92
C ILE A 141 2.96 13.84 -2.75
N THR A 142 2.65 14.47 -3.88
CA THR A 142 3.60 15.20 -4.74
C THR A 142 3.41 16.72 -4.64
N ASN A 143 2.20 17.19 -4.31
CA ASN A 143 1.87 18.61 -4.17
C ASN A 143 1.19 18.92 -2.83
N GLU A 144 1.98 19.44 -1.90
CA GLU A 144 1.54 19.79 -0.55
C GLU A 144 0.45 20.88 -0.52
N ALA A 145 0.52 21.87 -1.42
CA ALA A 145 -0.41 22.98 -1.41
C ALA A 145 -1.84 22.50 -1.71
N GLU A 146 -1.99 21.61 -2.67
CA GLU A 146 -3.26 20.98 -3.04
C GLU A 146 -3.72 19.97 -1.98
N ALA A 147 -2.77 19.27 -1.35
CA ALA A 147 -3.04 18.23 -0.35
C ALA A 147 -3.38 18.78 1.04
N ARG A 148 -3.20 20.09 1.30
CA ARG A 148 -3.42 20.70 2.62
C ARG A 148 -4.80 20.42 3.21
N GLN A 149 -5.84 20.31 2.36
CA GLN A 149 -7.21 19.99 2.77
C GLN A 149 -7.36 18.59 3.41
N LEU A 150 -6.41 17.69 3.17
CA LEU A 150 -6.39 16.34 3.72
C LEU A 150 -5.83 16.29 5.15
N ASN A 151 -5.18 17.35 5.63
CA ASN A 151 -4.58 17.41 6.96
C ASN A 151 -5.61 17.15 8.06
N GLY A 152 -5.27 16.25 8.99
CA GLY A 152 -6.17 15.81 10.06
C GLY A 152 -7.36 14.97 9.58
N ASN A 153 -7.49 14.73 8.27
CA ASN A 153 -8.62 14.00 7.70
C ASN A 153 -8.28 12.58 7.23
N TYR A 154 -7.01 12.30 6.98
CA TYR A 154 -6.49 10.99 6.60
C TYR A 154 -5.22 10.67 7.39
N VAL A 155 -4.98 9.38 7.64
CA VAL A 155 -3.84 8.93 8.44
C VAL A 155 -2.60 8.91 7.55
N VAL A 156 -1.70 9.86 7.80
CA VAL A 156 -0.32 9.84 7.30
C VAL A 156 0.48 8.88 8.19
N PHE A 157 1.04 7.83 7.60
CA PHE A 157 1.71 6.74 8.32
C PHE A 157 3.15 6.50 7.85
N GLY A 158 3.65 7.32 6.93
CA GLY A 158 5.02 7.24 6.45
C GLY A 158 5.39 8.39 5.54
N GLU A 159 6.60 8.34 5.02
CA GLU A 159 7.14 9.30 4.06
C GLU A 159 8.15 8.64 3.13
N VAL A 160 8.23 9.13 1.90
CA VAL A 160 9.28 8.75 0.96
C VAL A 160 10.58 9.44 1.38
N ILE A 161 11.62 8.64 1.60
CA ILE A 161 12.94 9.13 2.06
C ILE A 161 14.02 9.04 0.98
N GLN A 162 13.79 8.29 -0.11
CA GLN A 162 14.67 8.21 -1.28
C GLN A 162 13.84 7.95 -2.55
N GLY A 163 14.29 8.44 -3.70
CA GLY A 163 13.64 8.19 -5.01
C GLY A 163 12.38 9.03 -5.25
N MET A 164 12.33 10.24 -4.70
CA MET A 164 11.14 11.09 -4.84
C MET A 164 10.93 11.63 -6.27
N ASP A 165 12.00 11.69 -7.05
CA ASP A 165 11.99 11.93 -8.50
C ASP A 165 11.27 10.82 -9.28
N VAL A 166 11.35 9.57 -8.82
CA VAL A 166 10.58 8.44 -9.40
C VAL A 166 9.08 8.68 -9.19
N VAL A 167 8.66 9.09 -7.99
CA VAL A 167 7.25 9.39 -7.68
C VAL A 167 6.74 10.55 -8.54
N ASP A 168 7.55 11.61 -8.70
CA ASP A 168 7.20 12.75 -9.55
C ASP A 168 7.05 12.33 -11.02
N ALA A 169 7.94 11.47 -11.53
CA ALA A 169 7.87 10.96 -12.89
C ALA A 169 6.59 10.14 -13.14
N ILE A 170 6.14 9.36 -12.15
CA ILE A 170 4.86 8.65 -12.21
C ILE A 170 3.69 9.64 -12.28
N GLN A 171 3.66 10.63 -11.40
CA GLN A 171 2.62 11.68 -11.37
C GLN A 171 2.56 12.48 -12.68
N ALA A 172 3.70 12.77 -13.29
CA ALA A 172 3.80 13.54 -14.54
C ALA A 172 3.35 12.76 -15.78
N GLY A 173 3.07 11.46 -15.64
CA GLY A 173 2.55 10.63 -16.72
C GLY A 173 1.25 11.18 -17.31
N LYS A 174 1.04 10.93 -18.61
CA LYS A 174 -0.20 11.30 -19.29
C LYS A 174 -1.40 10.63 -18.60
N GLU A 175 -2.47 11.39 -18.37
CA GLU A 175 -3.67 10.90 -17.67
C GLU A 175 -4.98 11.33 -18.35
N TYR A 176 -6.06 10.64 -18.00
CA TYR A 176 -7.43 11.00 -18.37
C TYR A 176 -8.34 10.78 -17.17
N TYR A 177 -9.03 11.83 -16.72
CA TYR A 177 -9.93 11.76 -15.55
C TYR A 177 -9.26 11.09 -14.34
N GLU A 178 -8.08 11.62 -13.96
CA GLU A 178 -7.25 11.12 -12.85
C GLU A 178 -6.67 9.71 -13.04
N ARG A 179 -6.87 9.08 -14.20
CA ARG A 179 -6.33 7.74 -14.48
C ARG A 179 -5.09 7.85 -15.36
N PRO A 180 -3.93 7.31 -14.93
CA PRO A 180 -2.77 7.19 -15.80
C PRO A 180 -3.12 6.47 -17.10
N ALA A 181 -2.75 7.04 -18.24
CA ALA A 181 -2.98 6.46 -19.56
C ALA A 181 -2.16 5.18 -19.76
N ILE A 182 -1.01 5.09 -19.10
CA ILE A 182 -0.19 3.89 -18.98
C ILE A 182 -0.14 3.55 -17.49
N PRO A 183 -0.68 2.39 -17.06
CA PRO A 183 -0.59 1.96 -15.68
C PRO A 183 0.87 1.79 -15.26
N VAL A 184 1.24 2.34 -14.10
CA VAL A 184 2.55 2.10 -13.51
C VAL A 184 2.42 0.98 -12.49
N PHE A 185 2.92 -0.20 -12.87
CA PHE A 185 2.98 -1.35 -11.99
C PHE A 185 4.13 -1.23 -11.00
N PHE A 186 3.92 -1.79 -9.81
CA PHE A 186 4.89 -1.84 -8.75
C PHE A 186 4.83 -3.16 -7.97
N ARG A 187 5.92 -3.44 -7.26
CA ARG A 187 5.98 -4.39 -6.15
C ARG A 187 6.67 -3.75 -4.96
N ILE A 188 6.40 -4.24 -3.76
CA ILE A 188 7.00 -3.69 -2.54
C ILE A 188 7.69 -4.82 -1.78
N ASP A 189 8.93 -4.59 -1.38
CA ASP A 189 9.72 -5.46 -0.53
C ASP A 189 10.09 -4.74 0.79
N ILE A 190 10.37 -5.51 1.84
CA ILE A 190 10.97 -4.97 3.08
C ILE A 190 12.36 -4.41 2.75
N TRP A 191 12.71 -3.26 3.31
CA TRP A 191 14.04 -2.64 3.15
C TRP A 191 14.77 -2.58 4.48
N GLU A 192 15.97 -3.16 4.54
CA GLU A 192 16.84 -3.22 5.72
C GLU A 192 17.56 -1.88 5.99
#